data_AF-A0A1B7WG59-F1
#
_entry.id   AF-A0A1B7WG59-F1
#
_cell.length_a   1.000
_cell.length_b   1.000
_cell.length_c   1.000
_cell.angle_alpha   90.00
_cell.angle_beta   90.00
_cell.angle_gamma   90.00
#
_symmetry.space_group_name_H-M   'P 1'
#
loop_
_entity.id
_entity.type
_entity.pdbx_description
1 polymer ?
#
loop_
_entity_poly.entity_id
_entity_poly.type
_entity_poly.pdbx_seq_one_letter_code
_entity_poly.pdbx_strand_id
1 'polypeptide(L)'
;VLYEEEALLTFVAVESLLRFLRDHHRQLSEEDLLTLSQRYRISLPETDKRRKSLTVTVSTMPELTAELEEMAGFDLDDEEDEDDSIFEALRDDLIPEDAFMSLGVLPWETLNYLRQAPNYQAAGEFELKGDGLPVIVIQTSRPKAKGIIENIQAAGGLNAICFHTVTDPVDDDLYDLGLLQTHNNELFLFGQFLDDDPVHIEAKKKWHQRCKNTKGHCGLIIAKGLTGTARGNPQLRDMMALLEANVLSSEELNLETLD
;
A
#
# COMPACT_ATOMS: atom_id res chain seq x y z
N VAL A 1 27.11 8.25 -21.80
CA VAL A 1 27.73 7.24 -22.70
C VAL A 1 28.93 6.70 -21.95
N LEU A 2 28.95 5.40 -21.63
CA LEU A 2 30.07 4.76 -20.94
C LEU A 2 31.28 4.66 -21.88
N TYR A 3 32.49 4.84 -21.35
CA TYR A 3 33.70 4.52 -22.09
C TYR A 3 33.82 3.01 -22.33
N GLU A 4 34.60 2.59 -23.33
CA GLU A 4 34.68 1.17 -23.74
C GLU A 4 35.04 0.22 -22.60
N GLU A 5 35.97 0.64 -21.73
CA GLU A 5 36.39 -0.13 -20.55
C GLU A 5 35.29 -0.24 -19.50
N GLU A 6 34.55 0.84 -19.25
CA GLU A 6 33.41 0.88 -18.31
C GLU A 6 32.23 0.06 -18.84
N ALA A 7 32.01 0.07 -20.16
CA ALA A 7 30.98 -0.73 -20.81
C ALA A 7 31.29 -2.24 -20.70
N LEU A 8 32.56 -2.63 -20.86
CA LEU A 8 33.00 -4.01 -20.69
C LEU A 8 32.88 -4.45 -19.23
N LEU A 9 33.27 -3.60 -18.27
CA LEU A 9 33.15 -3.91 -16.84
C LEU A 9 31.68 -4.09 -16.45
N THR A 10 30.81 -3.18 -16.90
CA THR A 10 29.36 -3.25 -16.67
C THR A 10 28.77 -4.51 -17.29
N PHE A 11 29.15 -4.85 -18.53
CA PHE A 11 28.71 -6.08 -19.19
C PHE A 11 29.07 -7.32 -18.37
N VAL A 12 30.33 -7.41 -17.93
CA VAL A 12 30.83 -8.54 -17.13
C VAL A 12 30.10 -8.63 -15.79
N ALA A 13 29.88 -7.50 -15.12
CA ALA A 13 29.16 -7.43 -13.85
C ALA A 13 27.72 -7.93 -14.01
N VAL A 14 26.95 -7.36 -14.95
CA VAL A 14 25.55 -7.72 -15.21
C VAL A 14 25.42 -9.18 -15.63
N GLU A 15 26.24 -9.66 -16.57
CA GLU A 15 26.19 -11.05 -17.02
C GLU A 15 26.53 -12.04 -15.89
N SER A 16 27.51 -11.71 -15.04
CA SER A 16 27.87 -12.55 -13.90
C SER A 16 26.78 -12.56 -12.83
N LEU A 17 26.12 -11.43 -12.57
CA LEU A 17 25.02 -11.31 -11.62
C LEU A 17 23.77 -12.06 -12.10
N LEU A 18 23.40 -11.94 -13.37
CA LEU A 18 22.26 -12.66 -13.95
C LEU A 18 22.43 -14.18 -13.83
N ARG A 19 23.66 -14.69 -14.06
CA ARG A 19 23.96 -16.11 -13.88
C ARG A 19 23.91 -16.50 -12.41
N PHE A 20 24.44 -15.67 -11.52
CA PHE A 20 24.36 -15.89 -10.08
C PHE A 20 22.92 -15.99 -9.55
N LEU A 21 22.06 -15.05 -9.94
CA LEU A 21 20.64 -15.07 -9.58
C LEU A 21 19.94 -16.31 -10.14
N ARG A 22 20.26 -16.72 -11.38
CA ARG A 22 19.67 -17.92 -11.98
C ARG A 22 20.10 -19.21 -11.27
N ASP A 23 21.37 -19.33 -10.94
CA ASP A 23 21.93 -20.55 -10.33
C ASP A 23 21.51 -20.70 -8.86
N HIS A 24 21.31 -19.58 -8.16
CA HIS A 24 20.99 -19.53 -6.73
C HIS A 24 19.57 -19.03 -6.42
N HIS A 25 18.69 -18.91 -7.42
CA HIS A 25 17.35 -18.31 -7.27
C HIS A 25 16.59 -18.82 -6.05
N ARG A 26 16.56 -20.14 -5.84
CA ARG A 26 15.83 -20.76 -4.73
C ARG A 26 16.41 -20.37 -3.37
N GLN A 27 17.73 -20.34 -3.25
CA GLN A 27 18.45 -20.02 -2.01
C GLN A 27 18.37 -18.52 -1.69
N LEU A 28 18.27 -17.67 -2.72
CA LEU A 28 18.09 -16.23 -2.58
C LEU A 28 16.62 -15.83 -2.32
N SER A 29 15.68 -16.79 -2.35
CA SER A 29 14.27 -16.57 -2.02
C SER A 29 13.91 -17.08 -0.61
N GLU A 30 14.89 -17.60 0.13
CA GLU A 30 14.72 -18.02 1.53
C GLU A 30 14.86 -16.77 2.43
N GLU A 31 14.17 -16.76 3.58
CA GLU A 31 14.16 -15.62 4.51
C GLU A 31 15.56 -15.31 5.05
N ASP A 32 16.39 -16.34 5.28
CA ASP A 32 17.76 -16.18 5.75
C ASP A 32 18.75 -15.99 4.58
N LEU A 33 19.53 -14.91 4.61
CA LEU A 33 20.60 -14.69 3.63
C LEU A 33 21.78 -15.64 3.85
N LEU A 34 21.87 -16.66 3.01
CA LEU A 34 23.00 -17.60 3.02
C LEU A 34 24.27 -16.98 2.42
N THR A 35 25.43 -17.35 2.97
CA THR A 35 26.73 -17.07 2.36
C THR A 35 26.93 -17.93 1.11
N LEU A 36 26.73 -17.33 -0.05
CA LEU A 36 26.85 -17.96 -1.37
C LEU A 36 28.05 -17.36 -2.09
N SER A 37 28.83 -18.20 -2.77
CA SER A 37 29.94 -17.75 -3.61
C SER A 37 30.07 -18.65 -4.81
N GLN A 38 30.11 -18.06 -6.00
CA GLN A 38 30.20 -18.81 -7.24
C GLN A 38 31.06 -18.08 -8.27
N ARG A 39 31.80 -18.89 -9.03
CA ARG A 39 32.76 -18.40 -10.02
C ARG A 39 32.24 -18.62 -11.43
N TYR A 40 32.15 -17.54 -12.20
CA TYR A 40 31.72 -17.55 -13.59
C TYR A 40 32.86 -17.21 -14.53
N ARG A 41 32.88 -17.90 -15.68
CA ARG A 41 33.71 -17.53 -16.82
C ARG A 41 32.85 -16.80 -17.85
N ILE A 42 33.07 -15.50 -17.99
CA ILE A 42 32.32 -14.62 -18.88
C ILE A 42 33.10 -14.41 -20.17
N SER A 43 32.47 -14.71 -21.31
CA SER A 43 33.04 -14.43 -22.63
C SER A 43 32.78 -12.97 -22.99
N LEU A 44 33.83 -12.25 -23.38
CA LEU A 44 33.70 -10.85 -23.78
C LEU A 44 33.14 -10.72 -25.20
N PRO A 45 32.34 -9.68 -25.50
CA PRO A 45 31.93 -9.35 -26.86
C PRO A 45 33.18 -9.09 -27.73
N GLU A 46 33.20 -9.61 -28.96
CA GLU A 46 34.38 -9.57 -29.82
C GLU A 46 34.71 -8.14 -30.29
N THR A 47 35.80 -7.54 -29.79
CA THR A 47 36.40 -6.33 -30.41
C THR A 47 37.60 -6.65 -31.31
N ASP A 48 38.29 -7.78 -31.12
CA ASP A 48 39.40 -8.21 -31.99
C ASP A 48 39.66 -9.72 -31.91
N LYS A 49 39.25 -10.48 -32.95
CA LYS A 49 39.59 -11.87 -33.41
C LYS A 49 40.15 -12.95 -32.45
N ARG A 50 40.13 -12.76 -31.14
CA ARG A 50 40.50 -13.70 -30.08
C ARG A 50 39.41 -13.62 -29.03
N ARG A 51 38.67 -14.72 -28.85
CA ARG A 51 37.69 -14.85 -27.76
C ARG A 51 38.40 -14.73 -26.42
N LYS A 52 38.38 -13.53 -25.83
CA LYS A 52 38.86 -13.30 -24.47
C LYS A 52 37.73 -13.66 -23.50
N SER A 53 38.08 -14.32 -22.41
CA SER A 53 37.15 -14.65 -21.34
C SER A 53 37.72 -14.19 -20.02
N LEU A 54 36.90 -13.57 -19.18
CA LEU A 54 37.24 -13.18 -17.82
C LEU A 54 36.62 -14.15 -16.83
N THR A 55 37.31 -14.35 -15.71
CA THR A 55 36.80 -15.15 -14.59
C THR A 55 36.42 -14.19 -13.48
N VAL A 56 35.18 -14.26 -13.02
CA VAL A 56 34.61 -13.40 -11.98
C VAL A 56 34.05 -14.28 -10.88
N THR A 57 34.25 -13.88 -9.63
CA THR A 57 33.58 -14.49 -8.48
C THR A 57 32.49 -13.53 -8.03
N VAL A 58 31.28 -14.06 -7.85
CA VAL A 58 30.14 -13.34 -7.27
C VAL A 58 29.83 -14.01 -5.93
N SER A 59 29.64 -13.21 -4.89
CA SER A 59 29.28 -13.71 -3.56
C SER A 59 28.28 -12.80 -2.88
N THR A 60 27.42 -13.38 -2.06
CA THR A 60 26.64 -12.62 -1.07
C THR A 60 27.56 -12.18 0.06
N MET A 61 27.15 -11.16 0.81
CA MET A 61 27.84 -10.66 2.00
C MET A 61 26.83 -10.51 3.14
N PRO A 62 26.34 -11.61 3.73
CA PRO A 62 25.37 -11.54 4.82
C PRO A 62 25.87 -10.70 6.00
N GLU A 63 27.18 -10.67 6.25
CA GLU A 63 27.77 -9.85 7.31
C GLU A 63 27.58 -8.35 7.07
N LEU A 64 27.65 -7.91 5.80
CA LEU A 64 27.37 -6.52 5.45
C LEU A 64 25.87 -6.22 5.53
N THR A 65 25.02 -7.20 5.21
CA THR A 65 23.58 -7.04 5.43
C THR A 65 23.27 -6.88 6.92
N ALA A 66 23.86 -7.70 7.78
CA ALA A 66 23.72 -7.58 9.23
C ALA A 66 24.23 -6.23 9.76
N GLU A 67 25.37 -5.74 9.25
CA GLU A 67 25.87 -4.39 9.60
C GLU A 67 24.90 -3.29 9.14
N LEU A 68 24.29 -3.42 7.96
CA LEU A 68 23.28 -2.48 7.48
C LEU A 68 21.97 -2.57 8.26
N GLU A 69 21.59 -3.75 8.75
CA GLU A 69 20.43 -3.97 9.60
C GLU A 69 20.63 -3.35 10.99
N GLU A 70 21.79 -3.52 11.60
CA GLU A 70 22.21 -2.86 12.85
C GLU A 70 22.20 -1.33 12.69
N MET A 71 22.76 -0.82 11.58
CA MET A 71 22.75 0.62 11.27
C MET A 71 21.35 1.18 10.98
N ALA A 72 20.44 0.36 10.48
CA ALA A 72 19.05 0.73 10.18
C ALA A 72 18.12 0.51 11.39
N GLY A 73 18.62 -0.02 12.51
CA GLY A 73 17.86 -0.19 13.75
C GLY A 73 16.93 -1.41 13.77
N PHE A 74 17.22 -2.45 12.98
CA PHE A 74 16.44 -3.71 12.98
C PHE A 74 16.82 -4.69 14.11
N ASP A 75 17.60 -4.26 15.11
CA ASP A 75 17.94 -5.07 16.28
C ASP A 75 16.71 -5.25 17.18
N LEU A 76 15.95 -6.32 16.95
CA LEU A 76 14.95 -6.86 17.85
C LEU A 76 15.65 -7.64 18.98
N ASP A 77 16.05 -6.95 20.06
CA ASP A 77 16.21 -7.56 21.40
C ASP A 77 16.29 -6.45 22.51
N ASP A 78 15.09 -6.04 22.96
CA ASP A 78 14.61 -5.65 24.31
C ASP A 78 15.44 -4.72 25.25
N GLU A 79 14.98 -3.47 25.44
CA GLU A 79 14.22 -2.96 26.63
C GLU A 79 14.15 -1.41 26.63
N GLU A 80 12.92 -0.85 26.62
CA GLU A 80 12.48 0.57 26.79
C GLU A 80 12.78 1.48 25.57
N ASP A 81 11.87 1.74 24.61
CA ASP A 81 10.43 2.00 24.68
C ASP A 81 9.66 1.15 23.63
N GLU A 82 8.47 0.63 23.98
CA GLU A 82 7.47 0.15 23.01
C GLU A 82 6.99 1.37 22.19
N ASP A 83 7.79 1.80 21.23
CA ASP A 83 7.30 2.60 20.12
C ASP A 83 6.78 1.59 19.10
N ASP A 84 5.58 1.05 19.37
CA ASP A 84 4.75 0.29 18.42
C ASP A 84 4.46 1.23 17.25
N SER A 85 5.47 1.45 16.41
CA SER A 85 5.38 2.30 15.25
C SER A 85 4.19 1.81 14.46
N ILE A 86 3.22 2.70 14.21
CA ILE A 86 2.01 2.38 13.46
C ILE A 86 2.33 1.64 12.15
N PHE A 87 3.53 1.84 11.61
CA PHE A 87 4.06 1.21 10.40
C PHE A 87 4.26 -0.31 10.53
N GLU A 88 4.56 -0.86 11.71
CA GLU A 88 4.68 -2.31 11.93
C GLU A 88 3.31 -3.00 11.94
N ALA A 89 2.28 -2.32 12.43
CA ALA A 89 0.90 -2.82 12.45
C ALA A 89 0.09 -2.46 11.18
N LEU A 90 0.59 -1.55 10.34
CA LEU A 90 -0.09 -1.04 9.16
C LEU A 90 0.04 -2.01 7.98
N ARG A 91 -1.10 -2.47 7.46
CA ARG A 91 -1.16 -3.30 6.26
C ARG A 91 -1.40 -2.49 5.01
N ASP A 92 -0.52 -2.61 4.01
CA ASP A 92 -0.65 -1.97 2.69
C ASP A 92 -1.18 -2.90 1.60
N ASP A 93 -1.36 -4.19 1.90
CA ASP A 93 -1.65 -5.25 0.92
C ASP A 93 -3.14 -5.37 0.54
N LEU A 94 -4.04 -4.69 1.26
CA LEU A 94 -5.47 -4.78 1.02
C LEU A 94 -5.86 -4.10 -0.29
N ILE A 95 -5.30 -2.93 -0.60
CA ILE A 95 -5.68 -2.13 -1.75
C ILE A 95 -4.67 -2.34 -2.89
N PRO A 96 -5.11 -2.87 -4.05
CA PRO A 96 -4.23 -3.05 -5.19
C PRO A 96 -3.65 -1.74 -5.71
N GLU A 97 -2.39 -1.73 -6.11
CA GLU A 97 -1.71 -0.54 -6.68
C GLU A 97 -2.44 0.11 -7.87
N ASP A 98 -3.15 -0.69 -8.67
CA ASP A 98 -3.90 -0.21 -9.83
C ASP A 98 -5.30 0.30 -9.48
N ALA A 99 -5.72 0.25 -8.22
CA ALA A 99 -7.03 0.71 -7.81
C ALA A 99 -7.20 2.23 -8.03
N PHE A 100 -8.39 2.62 -8.49
CA PHE A 100 -8.78 4.01 -8.50
C PHE A 100 -9.49 4.33 -7.20
N MET A 101 -9.09 5.44 -6.57
CA MET A 101 -9.67 5.90 -5.31
C MET A 101 -10.18 7.32 -5.41
N SER A 102 -11.28 7.59 -4.72
CA SER A 102 -11.82 8.94 -4.63
C SER A 102 -12.68 9.14 -3.40
N LEU A 103 -12.70 10.38 -2.91
CA LEU A 103 -13.64 10.84 -1.90
C LEU A 103 -14.91 11.36 -2.59
N GLY A 104 -16.04 10.77 -2.23
CA GLY A 104 -17.31 10.99 -2.91
C GLY A 104 -18.47 11.18 -1.95
N VAL A 105 -19.66 11.23 -2.55
CA VAL A 105 -20.94 11.27 -1.87
C VAL A 105 -21.84 10.25 -2.52
N LEU A 106 -22.45 9.39 -1.70
CA LEU A 106 -23.44 8.43 -2.12
C LEU A 106 -24.84 9.03 -1.89
N PRO A 107 -25.61 9.34 -2.95
CA PRO A 107 -26.95 9.90 -2.80
C PRO A 107 -27.85 8.97 -1.96
N TRP A 108 -28.76 9.54 -1.18
CA TRP A 108 -29.65 8.79 -0.29
C TRP A 108 -30.50 7.73 -1.00
N GLU A 109 -30.92 8.01 -2.23
CA GLU A 109 -31.64 7.04 -3.05
C GLU A 109 -30.77 5.82 -3.35
N THR A 110 -29.52 6.04 -3.78
CA THR A 110 -28.55 4.97 -4.06
C THR A 110 -28.21 4.18 -2.80
N LEU A 111 -28.07 4.85 -1.65
CA LEU A 111 -27.87 4.20 -0.35
C LEU A 111 -28.98 3.19 -0.05
N ASN A 112 -30.25 3.58 -0.23
CA ASN A 112 -31.39 2.70 0.04
C ASN A 112 -31.40 1.45 -0.83
N TYR A 113 -30.95 1.54 -2.09
CA TYR A 113 -30.77 0.36 -2.95
C TYR A 113 -29.64 -0.54 -2.45
N LEU A 114 -28.50 0.05 -2.08
CA LEU A 114 -27.33 -0.72 -1.62
C LEU A 114 -27.53 -1.39 -0.27
N ARG A 115 -28.38 -0.85 0.61
CA ARG A 115 -28.78 -1.51 1.86
C ARG A 115 -29.47 -2.86 1.67
N GLN A 116 -29.99 -3.12 0.47
CA GLN A 116 -30.61 -4.39 0.11
C GLN A 116 -29.64 -5.33 -0.62
N ALA A 117 -28.40 -4.88 -0.90
CA ALA A 117 -27.39 -5.67 -1.57
C ALA A 117 -26.76 -6.70 -0.61
N PRO A 118 -26.24 -7.83 -1.12
CA PRO A 118 -25.71 -8.90 -0.28
C PRO A 118 -24.47 -8.52 0.54
N ASN A 119 -23.65 -7.58 0.05
CA ASN A 119 -22.43 -7.13 0.72
C ASN A 119 -22.64 -5.74 1.36
N TYR A 120 -23.75 -5.60 2.09
CA TYR A 120 -24.04 -4.41 2.89
C TYR A 120 -23.66 -4.66 4.34
N GLN A 121 -22.98 -3.69 4.95
CA GLN A 121 -22.71 -3.64 6.39
C GLN A 121 -23.19 -2.30 6.94
N ALA A 122 -23.97 -2.34 8.03
CA ALA A 122 -24.46 -1.16 8.73
C ALA A 122 -23.50 -0.72 9.84
N ALA A 123 -23.44 0.59 10.12
CA ALA A 123 -22.68 1.16 11.25
C ALA A 123 -23.56 1.90 12.26
N GLY A 124 -24.87 1.65 12.22
CA GLY A 124 -25.87 2.26 13.10
C GLY A 124 -26.82 3.20 12.37
N GLU A 125 -27.71 3.83 13.15
CA GLU A 125 -28.69 4.78 12.61
C GLU A 125 -28.14 6.20 12.61
N PHE A 126 -28.35 6.91 11.50
CA PHE A 126 -27.94 8.30 11.36
C PHE A 126 -28.97 9.12 10.59
N GLU A 127 -28.94 10.43 10.81
CA GLU A 127 -29.83 11.38 10.14
C GLU A 127 -29.41 11.56 8.68
N LEU A 128 -30.37 11.41 7.75
CA LEU A 128 -30.17 11.64 6.32
C LEU A 128 -30.15 13.15 6.04
N LYS A 129 -29.01 13.80 6.29
CA LYS A 129 -28.84 15.26 6.16
C LYS A 129 -27.80 15.62 5.10
N GLY A 130 -28.16 16.58 4.23
CA GLY A 130 -27.33 17.00 3.11
C GLY A 130 -27.57 16.14 1.87
N ASP A 131 -26.59 16.09 0.96
CA ASP A 131 -26.78 15.52 -0.38
C ASP A 131 -26.61 13.99 -0.45
N GLY A 132 -26.10 13.36 0.61
CA GLY A 132 -25.83 11.93 0.66
C GLY A 132 -24.84 11.53 1.75
N LEU A 133 -24.56 10.23 1.84
CA LEU A 133 -23.55 9.67 2.74
C LEU A 133 -22.15 10.02 2.19
N PRO A 134 -21.24 10.61 2.97
CA PRO A 134 -19.84 10.75 2.59
C PRO A 134 -19.22 9.36 2.43
N VAL A 135 -18.55 9.09 1.32
CA VAL A 135 -17.97 7.78 1.05
C VAL A 135 -16.56 7.85 0.49
N ILE A 136 -15.75 6.86 0.80
CA ILE A 136 -14.55 6.52 0.04
C ILE A 136 -14.96 5.50 -1.02
N VAL A 137 -14.53 5.71 -2.26
CA VAL A 137 -14.79 4.79 -3.36
C VAL A 137 -13.47 4.17 -3.78
N ILE A 138 -13.39 2.83 -3.70
CA ILE A 138 -12.28 2.04 -4.22
C ILE A 138 -12.79 1.23 -5.41
N GLN A 139 -12.24 1.52 -6.58
CA GLN A 139 -12.63 0.89 -7.83
C GLN A 139 -11.46 0.10 -8.42
N THR A 140 -11.64 -1.21 -8.62
CA THR A 140 -10.60 -2.08 -9.17
C THR A 140 -11.21 -3.12 -10.11
N SER A 141 -10.45 -4.15 -10.49
CA SER A 141 -10.99 -5.31 -11.22
C SER A 141 -11.97 -6.10 -10.33
N ARG A 142 -12.92 -6.80 -10.94
CA ARG A 142 -13.92 -7.59 -10.19
C ARG A 142 -13.30 -8.64 -9.24
N PRO A 143 -12.27 -9.42 -9.65
CA PRO A 143 -11.64 -10.38 -8.74
C PRO A 143 -10.97 -9.71 -7.54
N LYS A 144 -10.23 -8.62 -7.77
CA LYS A 144 -9.57 -7.85 -6.70
C LYS A 144 -10.59 -7.22 -5.75
N ALA A 145 -11.65 -6.61 -6.29
CA ALA A 145 -12.75 -6.05 -5.50
C ALA A 145 -13.41 -7.10 -4.59
N LYS A 146 -13.58 -8.32 -5.10
CA LYS A 146 -14.10 -9.43 -4.30
C LYS A 146 -13.13 -9.80 -3.15
N GLY A 147 -11.83 -9.85 -3.43
CA GLY A 147 -10.81 -10.09 -2.41
C GLY A 147 -10.82 -9.04 -1.29
N ILE A 148 -10.93 -7.75 -1.63
CA ILE A 148 -11.04 -6.66 -0.64
C ILE A 148 -12.25 -6.88 0.28
N ILE A 149 -13.41 -7.20 -0.29
CA ILE A 149 -14.64 -7.43 0.47
C ILE A 149 -14.48 -8.63 1.41
N GLU A 150 -13.94 -9.74 0.91
CA GLU A 150 -13.73 -10.96 1.71
C GLU A 150 -12.73 -10.72 2.85
N ASN A 151 -11.64 -9.99 2.61
CA ASN A 151 -10.64 -9.66 3.63
C ASN A 151 -11.23 -8.77 4.73
N ILE A 152 -11.94 -7.69 4.37
CA ILE A 152 -12.58 -6.82 5.37
C ILE A 152 -13.62 -7.60 6.18
N GLN A 153 -14.41 -8.47 5.53
CA GLN A 153 -15.39 -9.32 6.23
C GLN A 153 -14.71 -10.33 7.16
N ALA A 154 -13.60 -10.93 6.75
CA ALA A 154 -12.81 -11.86 7.57
C ALA A 154 -12.23 -11.16 8.81
N ALA A 155 -11.87 -9.87 8.70
CA ALA A 155 -11.43 -9.01 9.80
C ALA A 155 -12.58 -8.45 10.66
N GLY A 156 -13.80 -8.99 10.52
CA GLY A 156 -14.96 -8.59 11.32
C GLY A 156 -15.74 -7.39 10.77
N GLY A 157 -15.41 -6.93 9.56
CA GLY A 157 -16.06 -5.80 8.91
C GLY A 157 -15.41 -4.47 9.23
N LEU A 158 -15.81 -3.42 8.51
CA LEU A 158 -15.25 -2.07 8.66
C LEU A 158 -15.78 -1.40 9.93
N ASN A 159 -14.91 -0.92 10.81
CA ASN A 159 -15.29 -0.16 11.99
C ASN A 159 -15.19 1.34 11.74
N ALA A 160 -14.03 1.80 11.25
CA ALA A 160 -13.74 3.21 11.11
C ALA A 160 -12.91 3.56 9.88
N ILE A 161 -12.96 4.83 9.51
CA ILE A 161 -12.13 5.46 8.48
C ILE A 161 -11.41 6.65 9.12
N CYS A 162 -10.10 6.75 8.93
CA CYS A 162 -9.28 7.80 9.50
C CYS A 162 -8.31 8.37 8.46
N PHE A 163 -7.86 9.59 8.72
CA PHE A 163 -6.72 10.19 8.05
C PHE A 163 -5.70 10.61 9.11
N HIS A 164 -4.46 10.15 8.96
CA HIS A 164 -3.39 10.35 9.93
C HIS A 164 -2.17 10.94 9.21
N THR A 165 -1.73 12.13 9.64
CA THR A 165 -0.55 12.78 9.06
C THR A 165 0.70 12.24 9.75
N VAL A 166 1.70 11.84 8.96
CA VAL A 166 3.01 11.34 9.39
C VAL A 166 4.12 12.13 8.69
N THR A 167 5.28 12.20 9.34
CA THR A 167 6.50 12.73 8.73
C THR A 167 7.32 11.55 8.21
N ASP A 168 7.81 11.66 6.97
CA ASP A 168 8.78 10.69 6.44
C ASP A 168 10.15 10.92 7.09
N PRO A 169 10.73 9.89 7.74
CA PRO A 169 11.99 10.02 8.48
C PRO A 169 13.21 10.23 7.57
N VAL A 170 13.07 10.06 6.25
CA VAL A 170 14.17 10.14 5.28
C VAL A 170 14.28 11.51 4.63
N ASP A 171 13.16 12.14 4.30
CA ASP A 171 13.12 13.41 3.54
C ASP A 171 12.36 14.56 4.23
N ASP A 172 11.88 14.38 5.46
CA ASP A 172 11.06 15.34 6.22
C ASP A 172 9.74 15.73 5.51
N ASP A 173 9.30 14.99 4.48
CA ASP A 173 8.03 15.26 3.82
C ASP A 173 6.86 14.79 4.70
N LEU A 174 5.78 15.58 4.71
CA LEU A 174 4.56 15.23 5.42
C LEU A 174 3.62 14.47 4.49
N TYR A 175 3.21 13.30 4.93
CA TYR A 175 2.23 12.46 4.25
C TYR A 175 0.96 12.34 5.06
N ASP A 176 -0.19 12.47 4.40
CA ASP A 176 -1.49 12.17 4.96
C ASP A 176 -1.90 10.74 4.56
N LEU A 177 -1.92 9.84 5.54
CA LEU A 177 -2.29 8.45 5.38
C LEU A 177 -3.79 8.26 5.54
N GLY A 178 -4.43 7.69 4.52
CA GLY A 178 -5.81 7.23 4.60
C GLY A 178 -5.87 5.80 5.15
N LEU A 179 -6.56 5.61 6.27
CA LEU A 179 -6.63 4.34 7.00
C LEU A 179 -8.06 3.80 7.07
N LEU A 180 -8.20 2.47 6.91
CA LEU A 180 -9.40 1.70 7.25
C LEU A 180 -9.10 0.89 8.50
N GLN A 181 -9.91 1.04 9.54
CA GLN A 181 -9.85 0.16 10.70
C GLN A 181 -11.01 -0.82 10.66
N THR A 182 -10.71 -2.09 10.87
CA THR A 182 -11.72 -3.16 10.99
C THR A 182 -12.04 -3.48 12.45
N HIS A 183 -13.10 -4.25 12.71
CA HIS A 183 -13.55 -4.53 14.08
C HIS A 183 -12.58 -5.40 14.89
N ASN A 184 -11.66 -6.12 14.24
CA ASN A 184 -10.58 -6.82 14.93
C ASN A 184 -9.35 -5.94 15.19
N ASN A 185 -9.48 -4.62 15.00
CA ASN A 185 -8.43 -3.61 15.12
C ASN A 185 -7.32 -3.68 14.07
N GLU A 186 -7.46 -4.46 13.00
CA GLU A 186 -6.52 -4.37 11.87
C GLU A 186 -6.67 -3.02 11.16
N LEU A 187 -5.52 -2.39 10.89
CA LEU A 187 -5.39 -1.13 10.17
C LEU A 187 -4.87 -1.40 8.76
N PHE A 188 -5.62 -0.89 7.78
CA PHE A 188 -5.25 -1.00 6.37
C PHE A 188 -5.03 0.37 5.77
N LEU A 189 -3.86 0.58 5.17
CA LEU A 189 -3.60 1.73 4.33
C LEU A 189 -4.46 1.61 3.07
N PHE A 190 -5.31 2.59 2.82
CA PHE A 190 -5.96 2.71 1.52
C PHE A 190 -5.26 3.70 0.62
N GLY A 191 -4.61 4.74 1.13
CA GLY A 191 -3.86 5.67 0.28
C GLY A 191 -2.90 6.55 1.06
N GLN A 192 -1.85 6.98 0.38
CA GLN A 192 -0.85 7.93 0.88
C GLN A 192 -0.88 9.16 -0.03
N PHE A 193 -0.99 10.33 0.59
CA PHE A 193 -1.08 11.61 -0.11
C PHE A 193 -0.05 12.57 0.47
N LEU A 194 0.55 13.42 -0.36
CA LEU A 194 1.36 14.53 0.16
C LEU A 194 0.43 15.48 0.93
N ASP A 195 0.82 15.89 2.14
CA ASP A 195 0.01 16.78 2.98
C ASP A 195 -0.21 18.15 2.32
N ASP A 196 0.71 18.57 1.44
CA ASP A 196 0.63 19.83 0.71
C ASP A 196 -0.08 19.77 -0.65
N ASP A 197 -0.59 18.59 -1.07
CA ASP A 197 -1.34 18.47 -2.33
C ASP A 197 -2.68 19.23 -2.22
N PRO A 198 -2.86 20.35 -2.95
CA PRO A 198 -4.05 21.16 -2.84
C PRO A 198 -5.33 20.42 -3.26
N VAL A 199 -5.23 19.45 -4.16
CA VAL A 199 -6.39 18.66 -4.63
C VAL A 199 -6.86 17.74 -3.51
N HIS A 200 -5.93 17.05 -2.86
CA HIS A 200 -6.22 16.17 -1.72
C HIS A 200 -6.76 16.96 -0.53
N ILE A 201 -6.10 18.05 -0.13
CA ILE A 201 -6.53 18.91 0.97
C ILE A 201 -7.97 19.40 0.76
N GLU A 202 -8.30 19.87 -0.45
CA GLU A 202 -9.65 20.35 -0.74
C GLU A 202 -10.68 19.21 -0.72
N ALA A 203 -10.34 18.04 -1.26
CA ALA A 203 -11.20 16.87 -1.27
C ALA A 203 -11.48 16.34 0.15
N LYS A 204 -10.43 16.16 0.97
CA LYS A 204 -10.51 15.74 2.37
C LYS A 204 -11.31 16.73 3.21
N LYS A 205 -11.06 18.04 3.06
CA LYS A 205 -11.83 19.09 3.74
C LYS A 205 -13.32 19.03 3.40
N LYS A 206 -13.67 18.88 2.12
CA LYS A 206 -15.07 18.72 1.69
C LYS A 206 -15.69 17.45 2.25
N TRP A 207 -14.94 16.35 2.28
CA TRP A 207 -15.40 15.08 2.83
C TRP A 207 -15.69 15.19 4.34
N HIS A 208 -14.75 15.67 5.15
CA HIS A 208 -14.97 15.90 6.59
C HIS A 208 -16.15 16.84 6.87
N GLN A 209 -16.30 17.90 6.07
CA GLN A 209 -17.44 18.81 6.23
C GLN A 209 -18.78 18.10 6.01
N ARG A 210 -18.84 17.10 5.14
CA ARG A 210 -20.04 16.28 4.94
C ARG A 210 -20.21 15.27 6.08
N CYS A 211 -19.14 14.68 6.58
CA CYS A 211 -19.18 13.79 7.76
C CYS A 211 -19.77 14.50 8.98
N LYS A 212 -19.53 15.81 9.16
CA LYS A 212 -20.20 16.60 10.21
C LYS A 212 -21.72 16.63 10.07
N ASN A 213 -22.25 16.64 8.85
CA ASN A 213 -23.70 16.62 8.62
C ASN A 213 -24.32 15.27 8.99
N THR A 214 -23.57 14.19 8.83
CA THR A 214 -23.94 12.82 9.18
C THR A 214 -23.45 12.41 10.56
N LYS A 215 -23.04 13.35 11.42
CA LYS A 215 -22.54 13.09 12.80
C LYS A 215 -21.38 12.09 12.86
N GLY A 216 -20.50 12.11 11.88
CA GLY A 216 -19.35 11.20 11.77
C GLY A 216 -19.62 9.94 10.97
N HIS A 217 -20.87 9.65 10.60
CA HIS A 217 -21.17 8.47 9.77
C HIS A 217 -20.70 8.65 8.32
N CYS A 218 -20.01 7.66 7.81
CA CYS A 218 -19.50 7.60 6.45
C CYS A 218 -19.58 6.18 5.91
N GLY A 219 -18.96 5.90 4.77
CA GLY A 219 -18.84 4.54 4.30
C GLY A 219 -17.77 4.32 3.25
N LEU A 220 -17.58 3.06 2.92
CA LEU A 220 -16.68 2.56 1.90
C LEU A 220 -17.50 1.86 0.81
N ILE A 221 -17.31 2.30 -0.42
CA ILE A 221 -17.84 1.66 -1.61
C ILE A 221 -16.71 0.90 -2.29
N ILE A 222 -16.88 -0.41 -2.40
CA ILE A 222 -16.01 -1.24 -3.25
C ILE A 222 -16.71 -1.47 -4.58
N ALA A 223 -16.08 -1.06 -5.68
CA ALA A 223 -16.64 -1.13 -7.02
C ALA A 223 -15.73 -1.84 -8.01
N LYS A 224 -16.32 -2.41 -9.06
CA LYS A 224 -15.60 -2.92 -10.23
C LYS A 224 -15.52 -1.87 -11.34
N GLY A 225 -14.59 -2.05 -12.26
CA GLY A 225 -14.59 -1.37 -13.56
C GLY A 225 -13.54 -0.28 -13.69
N LEU A 226 -12.27 -0.66 -13.56
CA LEU A 226 -11.13 0.25 -13.70
C LEU A 226 -10.90 0.75 -15.15
N THR A 227 -11.49 0.10 -16.16
CA THR A 227 -11.27 0.40 -17.58
C THR A 227 -12.49 1.06 -18.23
N GLY A 228 -12.26 2.08 -19.05
CA GLY A 228 -13.30 2.74 -19.86
C GLY A 228 -14.02 3.88 -19.15
N THR A 229 -15.22 4.23 -19.63
CA THR A 229 -16.00 5.41 -19.19
C THR A 229 -16.52 5.33 -17.75
N ALA A 230 -16.39 4.18 -17.09
CA ALA A 230 -16.83 3.96 -15.72
C ALA A 230 -15.74 4.24 -14.66
N ARG A 231 -14.48 4.45 -15.07
CA ARG A 231 -13.37 4.74 -14.15
C ARG A 231 -13.64 6.07 -13.43
N GLY A 232 -13.63 6.03 -12.10
CA GLY A 232 -13.89 7.18 -11.23
C GLY A 232 -15.34 7.64 -11.18
N ASN A 233 -16.26 6.93 -11.85
CA ASN A 233 -17.69 7.19 -11.77
C ASN A 233 -18.49 5.87 -11.84
N PRO A 234 -18.30 4.96 -10.86
CA PRO A 234 -18.98 3.68 -10.85
C PRO A 234 -20.50 3.89 -10.79
N GLN A 235 -21.23 3.16 -11.64
CA GLN A 235 -22.68 3.15 -11.60
C GLN A 235 -23.16 2.13 -10.56
N LEU A 236 -24.46 2.15 -10.21
CA LEU A 236 -25.03 1.22 -9.20
C LEU A 236 -24.69 -0.25 -9.48
N ARG A 237 -24.70 -0.68 -10.75
CA ARG A 237 -24.34 -2.05 -11.18
C ARG A 237 -22.86 -2.42 -11.02
N ASP A 238 -22.02 -1.42 -10.77
CA ASP A 238 -20.58 -1.54 -10.59
C ASP A 238 -20.20 -1.57 -9.11
N MET A 239 -21.06 -1.08 -8.22
CA MET A 239 -20.89 -1.13 -6.78
C MET A 239 -21.13 -2.56 -6.29
N MET A 240 -20.12 -3.16 -5.68
CA MET A 240 -20.11 -4.55 -5.23
C MET A 240 -20.35 -4.70 -3.73
N ALA A 241 -20.00 -3.67 -2.95
CA ALA A 241 -20.25 -3.60 -1.51
C ALA A 241 -20.44 -2.16 -1.05
N LEU A 242 -21.19 -2.01 0.04
CA LEU A 242 -21.29 -0.81 0.84
C LEU A 242 -21.03 -1.19 2.29
N LEU A 243 -19.96 -0.64 2.86
CA LEU A 243 -19.61 -0.83 4.26
C LEU A 243 -19.75 0.52 4.95
N GLU A 244 -20.80 0.72 5.73
CA GLU A 244 -20.94 1.92 6.57
C GLU A 244 -19.93 1.86 7.72
N ALA A 245 -19.45 3.03 8.15
CA ALA A 245 -18.46 3.18 9.22
C ALA A 245 -18.57 4.55 9.89
N ASN A 246 -17.75 4.78 10.92
CA ASN A 246 -17.58 6.09 11.52
C ASN A 246 -16.23 6.71 11.13
N VAL A 247 -16.19 8.03 11.02
CA VAL A 247 -14.93 8.77 10.98
C VAL A 247 -14.41 8.84 12.41
N LEU A 248 -13.19 8.37 12.62
CA LEU A 248 -12.48 8.52 13.89
C LEU A 248 -11.21 9.34 13.65
N SER A 249 -10.81 10.11 14.66
CA SER A 249 -9.51 10.77 14.69
C SER A 249 -8.40 9.78 15.04
N SER A 250 -7.16 10.18 14.81
CA SER A 250 -5.97 9.40 15.19
C SER A 250 -5.98 9.07 16.69
N GLU A 251 -6.36 10.05 17.52
CA GLU A 251 -6.42 9.88 18.97
C GLU A 251 -7.53 8.90 19.39
N GLU A 252 -8.66 8.89 18.68
CA GLU A 252 -9.76 7.94 18.91
C GLU A 252 -9.40 6.51 18.49
N LEU A 253 -8.41 6.35 17.60
CA LEU A 253 -7.89 5.07 17.16
C LEU A 253 -6.70 4.57 18.00
N ASN A 254 -6.25 5.36 19.00
CA ASN A 254 -4.99 5.15 19.70
C ASN A 254 -3.79 5.03 18.73
N LEU A 255 -3.82 5.78 17.63
CA LEU A 255 -2.64 5.94 16.78
C LEU A 255 -1.77 6.99 17.47
N GLU A 256 -0.61 6.57 17.98
CA GLU A 256 0.34 7.49 18.58
C GLU A 256 0.80 8.52 17.54
N THR A 257 0.88 9.78 17.95
CA THR A 257 1.44 10.84 17.13
C THR A 257 2.96 10.73 17.22
N LEU A 258 3.59 10.34 16.11
CA LEU A 258 5.03 10.49 15.92
C LEU A 258 5.33 12.00 15.90
N ASP A 259 5.83 12.54 17.01
CA ASP A 259 6.35 13.91 17.13
C ASP A 259 7.80 14.01 16.60
#